data_AF-A0A2M6X6A8-F1
#
_entry.id   AF-A0A2M6X6A8-F1
#
_cell.length_a   1.000
_cell.length_b   1.000
_cell.length_c   1.000
_cell.angle_alpha   90.00
_cell.angle_beta   90.00
_cell.angle_gamma   90.00
#
_symmetry.space_group_name_H-M   'P 1'
#
loop_
_entity.id
_entity.type
_entity.pdbx_description
1 polymer ?
#
loop_
_entity_poly.entity_id
_entity_poly.type
_entity_poly.pdbx_seq_one_letter_code
_entity_poly.pdbx_strand_id
1 'polypeptide(L)'
;MRQGGRLEILRHSTKCIVVSLISIGLTFIGLPVRAQSISSASIKGNTLASEYYVGVEYGKPLISVNIVSGVSKPGVYHVPIGTDLAQLMAYAGGSTDRADLEEITVRRSLGQNQEIFVYDLERMLRRPSQMPLLTEGDVVHIPLKSSADKTLTWVNLIAGVVSIGLSIVLINDIGRRQ
;
A
#
# COMPACT_ATOMS: atom_id res chain seq x y z
N MET A 1 49.27 12.83 -54.71
CA MET A 1 48.52 13.87 -53.96
C MET A 1 47.21 13.26 -53.46
N ARG A 2 46.85 13.60 -52.22
CA ARG A 2 45.93 12.91 -51.28
C ARG A 2 44.52 12.61 -51.81
N GLN A 3 44.14 11.33 -51.82
CA GLN A 3 42.76 10.89 -51.59
C GLN A 3 42.73 10.11 -50.27
N GLY A 4 41.99 10.60 -49.28
CA GLY A 4 41.92 9.94 -47.97
C GLY A 4 41.13 10.71 -46.90
N GLY A 5 40.07 11.43 -47.28
CA GLY A 5 39.34 12.31 -46.35
C GLY A 5 37.82 12.11 -46.28
N ARG A 6 37.25 11.09 -46.92
CA ARG A 6 35.79 10.98 -47.10
C ARG A 6 35.09 9.84 -46.32
N LEU A 7 35.84 9.05 -45.55
CA LEU A 7 35.31 7.89 -44.81
C LEU A 7 35.18 8.10 -43.28
N GLU A 8 35.79 9.16 -42.71
CA GLU A 8 35.74 9.40 -41.25
C GLU A 8 34.45 10.07 -40.77
N ILE A 9 33.81 10.90 -41.59
CA ILE A 9 32.65 11.71 -41.20
C ILE A 9 31.40 10.83 -41.01
N LEU A 10 31.28 9.73 -41.77
CA LEU A 10 30.16 8.79 -41.68
C LEU A 10 30.20 7.89 -40.42
N ARG A 11 31.39 7.68 -39.84
CA ARG A 11 31.59 6.82 -38.66
C ARG A 11 31.26 7.51 -37.34
N HIS A 12 31.26 8.85 -37.31
CA HIS A 12 30.87 9.63 -36.14
C HIS A 12 29.35 9.84 -36.09
N SER A 13 28.73 10.04 -37.27
CA SER A 13 27.28 10.20 -37.42
C SER A 13 26.48 8.95 -37.03
N THR A 14 26.96 7.76 -37.41
CA THR A 14 26.34 6.48 -37.00
C THR A 14 26.43 6.22 -35.50
N LYS A 15 27.49 6.67 -34.83
CA LYS A 15 27.66 6.53 -33.37
C LYS A 15 26.70 7.45 -32.59
N CYS A 16 26.51 8.70 -33.02
CA CYS A 16 25.54 9.61 -32.38
C CYS A 16 24.08 9.18 -32.60
N ILE A 17 23.76 8.60 -33.76
CA ILE A 17 22.42 8.08 -34.05
C ILE A 17 22.09 6.86 -33.17
N VAL A 18 23.05 5.96 -32.95
CA VAL A 18 22.86 4.78 -32.08
C VAL A 18 22.72 5.19 -30.60
N VAL A 19 23.47 6.19 -30.13
CA VAL A 19 23.33 6.73 -28.77
C VAL A 19 21.97 7.42 -28.55
N SER A 20 21.46 8.14 -29.56
CA SER A 20 20.14 8.77 -29.50
C SER A 20 19.00 7.74 -29.48
N LEU A 21 19.10 6.67 -30.28
CA LEU A 21 18.08 5.61 -30.33
C LEU A 21 18.01 4.78 -29.04
N ILE A 22 19.14 4.53 -28.38
CA ILE A 22 19.18 3.82 -27.08
C ILE A 22 18.60 4.71 -25.95
N SER A 23 18.85 6.02 -26.00
CA SER A 23 18.29 6.96 -25.01
C SER A 23 16.77 7.12 -25.12
N ILE A 24 16.23 7.10 -26.35
CA ILE A 24 14.78 7.17 -26.61
C ILE A 24 14.08 5.82 -26.25
N GLY A 25 14.75 4.69 -26.48
CA GLY A 25 14.24 3.37 -26.11
C GLY A 25 14.08 3.18 -24.60
N LEU A 26 14.96 3.76 -23.78
CA LEU A 26 14.86 3.71 -22.32
C LEU A 26 13.83 4.69 -21.74
N THR A 27 13.45 5.75 -22.46
CA THR A 27 12.38 6.65 -22.00
C THR A 27 10.98 6.06 -22.18
N PHE A 28 10.82 5.06 -23.06
CA PHE A 28 9.53 4.41 -23.34
C PHE A 28 9.20 3.22 -22.42
N ILE A 29 10.17 2.71 -21.65
CA ILE A 29 9.96 1.59 -20.71
C ILE A 29 9.55 2.11 -19.31
N GLY A 30 9.59 3.43 -19.10
CA GLY A 30 9.48 4.06 -17.78
C GLY A 30 8.14 4.70 -17.43
N LEU A 31 7.07 4.50 -18.20
CA LEU A 31 5.74 4.74 -17.66
C LEU A 31 5.31 3.49 -16.91
N PRO A 32 5.29 3.47 -15.56
CA PRO A 32 4.31 2.63 -14.92
C PRO A 32 2.97 3.20 -15.40
N VAL A 33 2.41 2.59 -16.44
CA VAL A 33 0.98 2.68 -16.70
C VAL A 33 0.34 2.10 -15.45
N ARG A 34 0.15 2.95 -14.44
CA ARG A 34 -0.84 2.74 -13.40
C ARG A 34 -2.18 2.90 -14.10
N ALA A 35 -2.54 1.90 -14.90
CA ALA A 35 -3.92 1.51 -15.03
C ALA A 35 -4.30 0.75 -13.75
N GLN A 36 -4.13 1.39 -12.59
CA GLN A 36 -5.10 1.19 -11.56
C GLN A 36 -6.20 2.17 -11.96
N SER A 37 -7.08 1.72 -12.86
CA SER A 37 -8.46 2.15 -12.71
C SER A 37 -8.77 1.78 -11.27
N ILE A 38 -8.74 2.76 -10.38
CA ILE A 38 -9.59 2.72 -9.20
C ILE A 38 -10.94 2.54 -9.86
N SER A 39 -11.39 1.30 -9.96
CA SER A 39 -12.79 1.01 -10.15
C SER A 39 -13.38 1.70 -8.95
N SER A 40 -13.86 2.92 -9.15
CA SER A 40 -14.94 3.48 -8.38
C SER A 40 -16.09 2.54 -8.67
N ALA A 41 -16.02 1.38 -8.01
CA ALA A 41 -17.17 0.57 -7.69
C ALA A 41 -18.03 1.53 -6.90
N SER A 42 -18.91 2.17 -7.67
CA SER A 42 -20.03 2.96 -7.24
C SER A 42 -20.67 2.24 -6.08
N ILE A 43 -20.33 2.63 -4.84
CA ILE A 43 -21.15 2.31 -3.66
C ILE A 43 -22.38 3.21 -3.78
N LYS A 44 -23.20 2.93 -4.80
CA LYS A 44 -24.52 3.49 -4.98
C LYS A 44 -25.49 2.35 -4.75
N GLY A 45 -25.80 2.16 -3.49
CA GLY A 45 -26.79 1.23 -3.00
C GLY A 45 -26.59 1.08 -1.51
N ASN A 46 -27.67 1.14 -0.76
CA ASN A 46 -27.77 0.44 0.52
C ASN A 46 -27.51 -1.05 0.28
N THR A 47 -26.27 -1.43 -0.02
CA THR A 47 -25.74 -2.72 0.36
C THR A 47 -25.74 -2.62 1.86
N LEU A 48 -26.79 -3.11 2.50
CA LEU A 48 -26.92 -3.17 3.94
C LEU A 48 -25.61 -3.79 4.42
N ALA A 49 -24.68 -2.96 4.91
CA ALA A 49 -23.49 -3.46 5.57
C ALA A 49 -24.03 -4.44 6.59
N SER A 50 -23.61 -5.70 6.52
CA SER A 50 -24.24 -6.74 7.31
C SER A 50 -24.25 -6.28 8.77
N GLU A 51 -25.47 -6.07 9.27
CA GLU A 51 -25.73 -5.45 10.55
C GLU A 51 -25.99 -6.58 11.54
N TYR A 52 -25.15 -6.67 12.57
CA TYR A 52 -25.16 -7.77 13.53
C TYR A 52 -25.47 -7.23 14.91
N TYR A 53 -26.43 -7.86 15.59
CA TYR A 53 -26.73 -7.60 17.01
C TYR A 53 -26.17 -8.75 17.84
N VAL A 54 -25.14 -8.48 18.64
CA VAL A 54 -24.38 -9.51 19.35
C VAL A 54 -24.11 -9.11 20.79
N GLY A 55 -23.98 -10.10 21.68
CA GLY A 55 -23.64 -9.86 23.09
C GLY A 55 -24.69 -9.03 23.83
N VAL A 56 -25.97 -9.12 23.45
CA VAL A 56 -27.05 -8.34 24.08
C VAL A 56 -27.18 -8.65 25.57
N GLU A 57 -26.77 -7.71 26.41
CA GLU A 57 -26.96 -7.77 27.86
C GLU A 57 -28.11 -6.85 28.27
N TYR A 58 -29.05 -7.39 29.06
CA TYR A 58 -30.19 -6.62 29.55
C TYR A 58 -29.74 -5.43 30.40
N GLY A 59 -30.29 -4.25 30.10
CA GLY A 59 -30.01 -3.02 30.84
C GLY A 59 -28.76 -2.26 30.37
N LYS A 60 -28.07 -2.71 29.31
CA LYS A 60 -26.96 -1.96 28.70
C LYS A 60 -27.36 -1.40 27.34
N PRO A 61 -27.10 -0.11 27.06
CA PRO A 61 -27.31 0.44 25.72
C PRO A 61 -26.33 -0.20 24.73
N LEU A 62 -26.78 -0.37 23.49
CA LEU A 62 -25.96 -0.85 22.39
C LEU A 62 -25.27 0.33 21.71
N ILE A 63 -24.01 0.14 21.37
CA ILE A 63 -23.22 1.04 20.53
C ILE A 63 -23.01 0.40 19.16
N SER A 64 -23.03 1.23 18.12
CA SER A 64 -22.74 0.78 16.75
C SER A 64 -21.25 0.96 16.44
N VAL A 65 -20.60 -0.12 16.02
CA VAL A 65 -19.17 -0.16 15.64
C VAL A 65 -19.04 -0.79 14.26
N ASN A 66 -18.26 -0.19 13.37
CA ASN A 66 -18.09 -0.68 12.01
C ASN A 66 -16.74 -1.39 11.82
N ILE A 67 -16.73 -2.58 11.24
CA ILE A 67 -15.52 -3.35 10.93
C ILE A 67 -15.38 -3.53 9.43
N VAL A 68 -14.28 -3.01 8.87
CA VAL A 68 -14.13 -2.86 7.42
C VAL A 68 -13.38 -4.04 6.75
N SER A 69 -12.49 -4.72 7.47
CA SER A 69 -11.62 -5.77 6.89
C SER A 69 -10.95 -6.65 7.96
N GLY A 70 -10.18 -7.66 7.53
CA GLY A 70 -9.29 -8.46 8.40
C GLY A 70 -9.99 -9.42 9.36
N VAL A 71 -11.32 -9.52 9.29
CA VAL A 71 -12.16 -10.43 10.09
C VAL A 71 -12.94 -11.38 9.20
N SER A 72 -13.43 -12.48 9.79
CA SER A 72 -14.25 -13.45 9.05
C SER A 72 -15.55 -12.85 8.52
N LYS A 73 -16.18 -11.93 9.27
CA LYS A 73 -17.45 -11.29 8.92
C LYS A 73 -17.34 -9.77 9.07
N PRO A 74 -16.96 -9.01 8.04
CA PRO A 74 -16.98 -7.55 8.09
C PRO A 74 -18.42 -7.04 8.14
N GLY A 75 -18.65 -5.85 8.70
CA GLY A 75 -19.98 -5.29 8.85
C GLY A 75 -20.14 -4.33 10.03
N VAL A 76 -21.38 -3.92 10.28
CA VAL A 76 -21.76 -3.07 11.41
C VAL A 76 -22.20 -3.96 12.57
N TYR A 77 -21.63 -3.74 13.74
CA TYR A 77 -21.90 -4.50 14.95
C TYR A 77 -22.52 -3.61 16.02
N HIS A 78 -23.69 -4.02 16.50
CA HIS A 78 -24.34 -3.47 17.68
C HIS A 78 -23.97 -4.31 18.88
N VAL A 79 -23.09 -3.75 19.71
CA VAL A 79 -22.52 -4.39 20.89
C VAL A 79 -22.88 -3.60 22.14
N PRO A 80 -22.99 -4.22 23.32
CA PRO A 80 -23.23 -3.47 24.55
C PRO A 80 -22.08 -2.50 24.83
N ILE A 81 -22.41 -1.36 25.43
CA ILE A 81 -21.39 -0.42 25.93
C ILE A 81 -20.40 -1.14 26.86
N GLY A 82 -19.12 -0.81 26.72
CA GLY A 82 -18.03 -1.47 27.46
C GLY A 82 -17.49 -2.72 26.78
N THR A 83 -17.91 -3.04 25.55
CA THR A 83 -17.26 -4.05 24.72
C THR A 83 -15.87 -3.59 24.31
N ASP A 84 -14.88 -4.47 24.45
CA ASP A 84 -13.50 -4.22 24.05
C ASP A 84 -13.22 -4.66 22.60
N LEU A 85 -12.06 -4.26 22.08
CA LEU A 85 -11.64 -4.62 20.71
C LEU A 85 -11.53 -6.14 20.49
N ALA A 86 -11.06 -6.89 21.49
CA ALA A 86 -10.88 -8.34 21.37
C ALA A 86 -12.22 -9.10 21.32
N GLN A 87 -13.20 -8.64 22.09
CA GLN A 87 -14.53 -9.19 22.17
C GLN A 87 -15.32 -8.87 20.89
N LEU A 88 -15.15 -7.67 20.34
CA LEU A 88 -15.67 -7.35 19.00
C LEU A 88 -15.08 -8.27 17.93
N MET A 89 -13.75 -8.49 17.95
CA MET A 89 -13.09 -9.43 17.04
C MET A 89 -13.64 -10.86 17.18
N ALA A 90 -13.91 -11.30 18.41
CA ALA A 90 -14.53 -12.60 18.66
C ALA A 90 -15.94 -12.68 18.06
N TYR A 91 -16.76 -11.65 18.21
CA TYR A 91 -18.09 -11.59 17.57
C TYR A 91 -18.02 -11.59 16.04
N ALA A 92 -16.97 -10.99 15.47
CA ALA A 92 -16.72 -10.99 14.04
C ALA A 92 -16.24 -12.35 13.48
N GLY A 93 -16.15 -13.38 14.32
CA GLY A 93 -15.67 -14.72 13.97
C GLY A 93 -14.15 -14.85 13.98
N GLY A 94 -13.44 -13.91 14.60
CA GLY A 94 -11.98 -13.88 14.68
C GLY A 94 -11.31 -13.20 13.48
N SER A 95 -9.98 -13.09 13.57
CA SER A 95 -9.12 -12.58 12.51
C SER A 95 -8.96 -13.59 11.38
N THR A 96 -8.86 -13.12 10.14
CA THR A 96 -8.47 -13.98 9.01
C THR A 96 -6.96 -14.28 9.03
N ASP A 97 -6.51 -15.37 8.40
CA ASP A 97 -5.07 -15.72 8.31
C ASP A 97 -4.21 -14.64 7.64
N ARG A 98 -4.83 -13.82 6.81
CA ARG A 98 -4.18 -12.71 6.10
C ARG A 98 -4.27 -11.39 6.87
N ALA A 99 -4.90 -11.34 8.04
CA ALA A 99 -5.00 -10.12 8.83
C ALA A 99 -3.64 -9.77 9.45
N ASP A 100 -3.33 -8.49 9.44
CA ASP A 100 -2.22 -7.93 10.19
C ASP A 100 -2.75 -7.37 11.52
N LEU A 101 -2.40 -8.04 12.61
CA LEU A 101 -2.86 -7.71 13.96
C LEU A 101 -1.92 -6.74 14.69
N GLU A 102 -0.77 -6.42 14.10
CA GLU A 102 0.21 -5.50 14.70
C GLU A 102 -0.19 -4.02 14.50
N GLU A 103 -0.96 -3.72 13.45
CA GLU A 103 -1.32 -2.34 13.05
C GLU A 103 -2.83 -2.14 12.87
N ILE A 104 -3.62 -2.53 13.88
CA ILE A 104 -5.07 -2.31 13.84
C ILE A 104 -5.36 -0.83 14.06
N THR A 105 -6.15 -0.25 13.17
CA THR A 105 -6.51 1.17 13.23
C THR A 105 -7.96 1.34 13.68
N VAL A 106 -8.18 2.10 14.74
CA VAL A 106 -9.51 2.50 15.21
C VAL A 106 -9.68 3.99 14.96
N ARG A 107 -10.66 4.34 14.12
CA ARG A 107 -11.01 5.73 13.84
C ARG A 107 -12.20 6.11 14.70
N ARG A 108 -12.03 7.15 15.51
CA ARG A 108 -13.05 7.67 16.42
C ARG A 108 -13.43 9.09 16.03
N SER A 109 -14.72 9.37 15.95
CA SER A 109 -15.24 10.71 15.68
C SER A 109 -15.53 11.41 17.01
N LEU A 110 -14.72 12.40 17.38
CA LEU A 110 -14.96 13.26 18.55
C LEU A 110 -15.48 14.62 18.08
N GLY A 111 -16.79 14.68 17.80
CA GLY A 111 -17.44 15.89 17.31
C GLY A 111 -16.95 16.28 15.91
N GLN A 112 -16.20 17.40 15.81
CA GLN A 112 -15.63 17.86 14.54
C GLN A 112 -14.25 17.27 14.21
N ASN A 113 -13.60 16.62 15.18
CA ASN A 113 -12.29 16.02 14.98
C ASN A 113 -12.41 14.50 14.81
N GLN A 114 -11.54 13.95 13.96
CA GLN A 114 -11.39 12.51 13.81
C GLN A 114 -10.03 12.11 14.34
N GLU A 115 -10.02 11.27 15.37
CA GLU A 115 -8.80 10.70 15.94
C GLU A 115 -8.59 9.30 15.40
N ILE A 116 -7.32 8.94 15.21
CA ILE A 116 -6.90 7.65 14.70
C ILE A 116 -5.99 7.02 15.75
N PHE A 117 -6.45 5.91 16.32
CA PHE A 117 -5.68 5.11 17.27
C PHE A 117 -5.13 3.88 16.58
N VAL A 118 -3.86 3.57 16.81
CA VAL A 118 -3.20 2.37 16.29
C VAL A 118 -2.91 1.44 17.46
N TYR A 119 -3.36 0.20 17.35
CA TYR A 119 -3.24 -0.83 18.37
C TYR A 119 -2.57 -2.09 17.80
N ASP A 120 -1.68 -2.66 18.60
CA ASP A 120 -1.06 -3.97 18.35
C ASP A 120 -1.83 -5.02 19.14
N LEU A 121 -2.82 -5.64 18.50
CA LEU A 121 -3.68 -6.62 19.14
C LEU A 121 -2.91 -7.89 19.52
N GLU A 122 -1.87 -8.26 18.78
CA GLU A 122 -1.06 -9.44 19.12
C GLU A 122 -0.37 -9.28 20.48
N ARG A 123 0.20 -8.11 20.75
CA ARG A 123 0.77 -7.80 22.07
C ARG A 123 -0.29 -7.72 23.16
N MET A 124 -1.45 -7.17 22.83
CA MET A 124 -2.51 -6.93 23.81
C MET A 124 -3.24 -8.22 24.20
N LEU A 125 -3.33 -9.21 23.31
CA LEU A 125 -3.82 -10.55 23.64
C LEU A 125 -2.92 -11.26 24.69
N ARG A 126 -1.62 -10.95 24.73
CA ARG A 126 -0.70 -11.46 25.76
C ARG A 126 -0.83 -10.71 27.09
N ARG A 127 -1.37 -9.49 27.10
CA ARG A 127 -1.56 -8.63 28.28
C ARG A 127 -2.93 -7.95 28.21
N PRO A 128 -4.02 -8.68 28.56
CA PRO A 128 -5.39 -8.23 28.32
C PRO A 128 -5.79 -6.98 29.11
N SER A 129 -5.04 -6.61 30.16
CA SER A 129 -5.31 -5.45 31.01
C SER A 129 -5.28 -4.08 30.30
N GLN A 130 -4.83 -4.02 29.04
CA GLN A 130 -4.69 -2.78 28.27
C GLN A 130 -5.67 -2.67 27.09
N MET A 131 -6.66 -3.56 26.98
CA MET A 131 -7.57 -3.58 25.82
C MET A 131 -8.42 -2.29 25.74
N PRO A 132 -8.43 -1.57 24.60
CA PRO A 132 -9.23 -0.36 24.46
C PRO A 132 -10.70 -0.72 24.38
N LEU A 133 -11.51 0.08 25.08
CA LEU A 133 -12.96 0.03 24.97
C LEU A 133 -13.42 0.77 23.72
N LEU A 134 -14.38 0.16 23.03
CA LEU A 134 -15.01 0.72 21.85
C LEU A 134 -16.08 1.72 22.25
N THR A 135 -16.24 2.74 21.43
CA THR A 135 -17.28 3.77 21.57
C THR A 135 -18.18 3.82 20.35
N GLU A 136 -19.32 4.49 20.51
CA GLU A 136 -20.28 4.66 19.44
C GLU A 136 -19.66 5.33 18.21
N GLY A 137 -19.90 4.73 17.04
CA GLY A 137 -19.40 5.21 15.76
C GLY A 137 -17.95 4.88 15.47
N ASP A 138 -17.27 4.10 16.33
CA ASP A 138 -15.91 3.65 16.05
C ASP A 138 -15.85 2.84 14.75
N VAL A 139 -14.84 3.11 13.93
CA VAL A 139 -14.55 2.36 12.70
C VAL A 139 -13.24 1.63 12.87
N VAL A 140 -13.31 0.30 12.94
CA VAL A 140 -12.18 -0.61 13.07
C VAL A 140 -11.73 -1.06 11.69
N HIS A 141 -10.49 -0.74 11.35
CA HIS A 141 -9.83 -1.16 10.12
C HIS A 141 -8.65 -2.04 10.46
N ILE A 142 -8.68 -3.27 9.95
CA ILE A 142 -7.63 -4.26 10.16
C ILE A 142 -6.94 -4.48 8.82
N PRO A 143 -5.69 -4.03 8.66
CA PRO A 143 -4.97 -4.20 7.41
C PRO A 143 -4.80 -5.68 7.09
N LEU A 144 -4.70 -5.99 5.79
CA LEU A 144 -4.30 -7.30 5.33
C LEU A 144 -2.79 -7.29 5.12
N LYS A 145 -2.11 -8.36 5.52
CA LYS A 145 -0.69 -8.59 5.25
C LYS A 145 -0.48 -8.51 3.74
N SER A 146 0.04 -7.38 3.31
CA SER A 146 0.42 -7.16 1.93
C SER A 146 1.79 -7.75 1.73
N SER A 147 1.87 -8.83 0.95
CA SER A 147 3.14 -9.31 0.39
C SER A 147 3.68 -8.37 -0.70
N ALA A 148 3.29 -7.09 -0.72
CA ALA A 148 3.84 -6.12 -1.66
C ALA A 148 5.33 -5.95 -1.36
N ASP A 149 6.10 -6.65 -2.18
CA ASP A 149 7.53 -6.86 -2.10
C ASP A 149 8.29 -5.55 -1.89
N LYS A 150 8.86 -5.38 -0.68
CA LYS A 150 9.96 -4.43 -0.40
C LYS A 150 11.14 -4.60 -1.38
N THR A 151 11.11 -5.66 -2.19
CA THR A 151 12.09 -6.01 -3.23
C THR A 151 12.11 -5.03 -4.40
N LEU A 152 10.98 -4.43 -4.78
CA LEU A 152 10.92 -3.59 -5.99
C LEU A 152 11.53 -2.18 -5.79
N THR A 153 11.62 -1.69 -4.56
CA THR A 153 12.16 -0.35 -4.27
C THR A 153 13.68 -0.29 -4.44
N TRP A 154 14.42 -1.31 -3.98
CA TRP A 154 15.88 -1.31 -4.06
C TRP A 154 16.41 -1.68 -5.45
N VAL A 155 15.68 -2.52 -6.19
CA VAL A 155 16.04 -2.89 -7.58
C VAL A 155 16.03 -1.66 -8.50
N ASN A 156 15.07 -0.74 -8.32
CA ASN A 156 15.03 0.51 -9.09
C ASN A 156 16.20 1.44 -8.77
N LEU A 157 16.70 1.45 -7.53
CA LEU A 157 17.87 2.25 -7.16
C LEU A 157 19.16 1.71 -7.81
N ILE A 158 19.34 0.39 -7.82
CA ILE A 158 20.52 -0.22 -8.46
C ILE A 158 20.48 -0.03 -9.98
N ALA A 159 19.32 -0.20 -10.62
CA ALA A 159 19.17 0.02 -12.06
C ALA A 159 19.54 1.46 -12.48
N GLY A 160 19.17 2.46 -11.66
CA GLY A 160 19.55 3.85 -11.88
C GLY A 160 21.06 4.09 -11.83
N VAL A 161 21.74 3.55 -10.81
CA VAL A 161 23.20 3.72 -10.64
C VAL A 161 23.99 3.04 -11.77
N VAL A 162 23.58 1.84 -12.20
CA VAL A 162 24.22 1.11 -13.31
C VAL A 162 24.10 1.87 -14.63
N SER A 163 22.95 2.50 -14.90
CA SER A 163 22.72 3.29 -16.11
C SER A 163 23.65 4.52 -16.20
N ILE A 164 23.83 5.22 -15.08
CA ILE A 164 24.73 6.39 -15.00
C ILE A 164 26.18 5.95 -15.20
N GLY A 165 26.59 4.84 -14.57
CA GLY A 165 27.95 4.31 -14.70
C GLY A 165 28.30 3.90 -16.13
N LEU A 166 27.38 3.21 -16.83
CA LEU A 166 27.60 2.80 -18.22
C LEU A 166 27.77 4.01 -19.16
N SER A 167 27.01 5.07 -18.91
CA SER A 167 27.10 6.33 -19.68
C SER A 167 28.48 6.97 -19.56
N ILE A 168 29.03 7.02 -18.34
CA ILE A 168 30.37 7.59 -18.08
C ILE A 168 31.47 6.76 -18.76
N VAL A 169 31.36 5.42 -18.71
CA VAL A 169 32.31 4.51 -19.35
C VAL A 169 32.33 4.70 -20.88
N LEU A 170 31.16 4.85 -21.50
CA LEU A 170 31.05 5.09 -22.93
C LEU A 170 31.67 6.43 -23.35
N ILE A 171 31.51 7.49 -22.54
CA ILE A 171 32.12 8.80 -22.80
C ILE A 171 33.65 8.72 -22.69
N ASN A 172 34.17 8.00 -21.68
CA ASN A 172 35.62 7.86 -21.47
C ASN A 172 36.31 7.02 -22.57
N ASP A 173 35.67 5.96 -23.08
CA ASP A 173 36.23 5.15 -24.17
C ASP A 173 36.30 5.94 -25.51
N ILE A 174 35.39 6.88 -25.73
CA ILE A 174 35.41 7.78 -26.89
C ILE A 174 36.57 8.78 -26.79
N GLY A 175 36.82 9.33 -25.60
CA GLY A 175 37.91 10.28 -25.37
C GLY A 175 39.31 9.66 -25.47
N ARG A 176 39.45 8.35 -25.24
CA ARG A 176 40.75 7.65 -25.26
C ARG A 176 41.20 7.16 -26.64
N ARG A 177 40.35 7.31 -27.67
CA ARG A 177 40.60 6.85 -29.05
C ARG A 177 40.89 7.97 -30.06
N GLN A 178 41.03 9.22 -29.60
CA GLN A 178 41.66 10.32 -30.35
C GLN A 178 43.05 10.57 -29.77
#